data_AF-R6U041-F1
#
_entry.id   AF-R6U041-F1
#
_cell.length_a   1.000
_cell.length_b   1.000
_cell.length_c   1.000
_cell.angle_alpha   90.00
_cell.angle_beta   90.00
_cell.angle_gamma   90.00
#
_symmetry.space_group_name_H-M   'P 1'
#
loop_
_entity.id
_entity.type
_entity.pdbx_description
1 polymer ?
#
loop_
_entity_poly.entity_id
_entity_poly.type
_entity_poly.pdbx_seq_one_letter_code
_entity_poly.pdbx_strand_id
1 'polypeptide(L)'
;MRYNIEGDSLPIVEVNLDPNETIVTQGGGMIWMSPNLKMETSSGGLGKAFSKMFSGESIFQNRYTAVGGPGFITLASSFPGSILKFDISPNAPIVVQKSGFLASSAGVELSIFFNKKFGAGLFGGEGFIMQKLSGQGIAFIEIDGYCKQYTLGSGQQLIVDTGNLAAMETLPAL
;
A
#
# COMPACT_ATOMS: atom_id res chain seq x y z
N MET A 1 -2.28 15.57 4.93
CA MET A 1 -3.30 14.54 4.63
C MET A 1 -4.20 14.31 5.84
N ARG A 2 -5.50 14.58 5.71
CA ARG A 2 -6.52 14.22 6.73
C ARG A 2 -7.36 13.09 6.17
N TYR A 3 -7.75 12.12 6.99
CA TYR A 3 -8.51 10.95 6.51
C TYR A 3 -9.63 10.55 7.48
N ASN A 4 -10.62 9.84 6.95
CA ASN A 4 -11.67 9.15 7.68
C ASN A 4 -11.81 7.73 7.13
N ILE A 5 -11.83 6.71 7.99
CA ILE A 5 -12.14 5.32 7.59
C ILE A 5 -13.53 5.01 8.13
N GLU A 6 -14.43 4.59 7.25
CA GLU A 6 -15.82 4.29 7.61
C GLU A 6 -16.39 3.13 6.78
N GLY A 7 -17.59 2.69 7.16
CA GLY A 7 -18.19 1.46 6.64
C GLY A 7 -17.86 0.24 7.49
N ASP A 8 -18.66 -0.81 7.34
CA ASP A 8 -18.55 -2.04 8.12
C ASP A 8 -17.67 -3.05 7.39
N SER A 9 -18.29 -4.04 6.74
CA SER A 9 -17.56 -5.14 6.10
C SER A 9 -16.81 -4.73 4.83
N LEU A 10 -17.24 -3.68 4.13
CA LEU A 10 -16.56 -3.16 2.93
C LEU A 10 -16.22 -1.69 3.18
N PRO A 11 -15.19 -1.42 4.00
CA PRO A 11 -14.87 -0.07 4.41
C PRO A 11 -14.30 0.76 3.27
N ILE A 12 -14.43 2.07 3.42
CA ILE A 12 -13.82 3.09 2.59
C ILE A 12 -12.85 3.93 3.41
N VAL A 13 -11.87 4.53 2.75
CA VAL A 13 -11.04 5.61 3.28
C VAL A 13 -11.27 6.86 2.45
N GLU A 14 -11.79 7.90 3.09
CA GLU A 14 -11.90 9.23 2.53
C GLU A 14 -10.66 10.04 2.90
N VAL A 15 -10.00 10.62 1.91
CA VAL A 15 -8.78 11.38 2.10
C VAL A 15 -8.99 12.81 1.60
N ASN A 16 -8.80 13.77 2.51
CA ASN A 16 -8.75 15.18 2.21
C ASN A 16 -7.30 15.60 1.95
N LEU A 17 -7.10 16.21 0.79
CA LEU A 17 -5.82 16.68 0.27
C LEU A 17 -5.75 18.20 0.35
N ASP A 18 -4.67 18.71 0.93
CA ASP A 18 -4.33 20.13 0.84
C ASP A 18 -3.87 20.49 -0.61
N PRO A 19 -3.85 21.77 -1.02
CA PRO A 19 -3.40 22.15 -2.35
C PRO A 19 -2.01 21.57 -2.68
N ASN A 20 -1.89 20.93 -3.86
CA ASN A 20 -0.70 20.22 -4.35
C ASN A 20 -0.31 18.95 -3.58
N GLU A 21 -1.13 18.50 -2.62
CA GLU A 21 -0.92 17.21 -1.97
C GLU A 21 -1.31 16.06 -2.93
N THR A 22 -0.56 14.96 -2.84
CA THR A 22 -0.71 13.80 -3.72
C THR A 22 -0.94 12.53 -2.90
N ILE A 23 -1.95 11.76 -3.30
CA ILE A 23 -2.11 10.36 -2.90
C ILE A 23 -1.69 9.42 -4.03
N VAL A 24 -1.15 8.27 -3.67
CA VAL A 24 -0.65 7.23 -4.58
C VAL A 24 -1.41 5.94 -4.31
N THR A 25 -1.77 5.19 -5.35
CA THR A 25 -2.40 3.86 -5.26
C THR A 25 -1.82 2.93 -6.34
N GLN A 26 -1.84 1.60 -6.16
CA GLN A 26 -1.37 0.61 -7.14
C GLN A 26 -2.46 0.10 -8.11
N GLY A 27 -3.58 0.82 -8.21
CA GLY A 27 -4.70 0.48 -9.09
C GLY A 27 -5.84 -0.18 -8.32
N GLY A 28 -7.07 0.03 -8.81
CA GLY A 28 -8.28 -0.35 -8.06
C GLY A 28 -8.56 0.60 -6.89
N GLY A 29 -9.64 0.34 -6.16
CA GLY A 29 -9.99 1.05 -4.92
C GLY A 29 -10.63 2.43 -5.10
N MET A 30 -10.16 3.30 -5.99
CA MET A 30 -10.77 4.64 -6.17
C MET A 30 -12.25 4.52 -6.57
N ILE A 31 -13.13 5.17 -5.81
CA ILE A 31 -14.58 5.17 -6.05
C ILE A 31 -15.04 6.52 -6.59
N TRP A 32 -14.72 7.60 -5.88
CA TRP A 32 -15.07 8.97 -6.28
C TRP A 32 -14.01 9.96 -5.77
N MET A 33 -13.97 11.13 -6.41
CA MET A 33 -13.04 12.20 -6.08
C MET A 33 -13.60 13.56 -6.48
N SER A 34 -13.05 14.64 -5.91
CA SER A 34 -13.34 16.00 -6.36
C SER A 34 -12.80 16.23 -7.79
N PRO A 35 -13.45 17.10 -8.59
CA PRO A 35 -13.11 17.28 -10.01
C PRO A 35 -11.74 17.91 -10.26
N ASN A 36 -11.12 18.46 -9.21
CA ASN A 36 -9.82 19.13 -9.28
C ASN A 36 -8.62 18.20 -9.01
N LEU A 37 -8.85 16.89 -8.85
CA LEU A 37 -7.75 15.93 -8.77
C LEU A 37 -7.20 15.58 -10.15
N LYS A 38 -5.93 15.92 -10.38
CA LYS A 38 -5.20 15.52 -11.58
C LYS A 38 -4.63 14.11 -11.38
N MET A 39 -5.00 13.18 -12.26
CA MET A 39 -4.50 11.81 -12.26
C MET A 39 -3.29 11.66 -13.20
N GLU A 40 -2.23 11.02 -12.71
CA GLU A 40 -1.07 10.61 -13.50
C GLU A 40 -0.75 9.14 -13.21
N THR A 41 -0.68 8.32 -14.26
CA THR A 41 -0.27 6.91 -14.13
C THR A 41 1.22 6.80 -14.48
N SER A 42 1.99 6.21 -13.56
CA SER A 42 3.41 5.94 -13.74
C SER A 42 3.69 4.44 -13.57
N SER A 43 4.66 3.92 -14.30
CA SER A 43 5.13 2.54 -14.17
C SER A 43 6.19 2.37 -13.05
N GLY A 44 6.21 3.27 -12.06
CA GLY A 44 7.16 3.26 -10.95
C GLY A 44 8.58 3.70 -11.34
N GLY A 45 9.19 4.56 -10.51
CA GLY A 45 10.59 5.01 -10.62
C GLY A 45 10.79 6.36 -11.33
N LEU A 46 11.70 7.18 -10.80
CA LEU A 46 12.09 8.52 -11.29
C LEU A 46 12.72 8.53 -12.71
N GLY A 47 12.71 7.40 -13.42
CA GLY A 47 13.23 7.29 -14.77
C GLY A 47 12.67 6.05 -15.46
N LYS A 48 12.09 6.24 -16.65
CA LYS A 48 11.55 5.20 -17.54
C LYS A 48 12.53 4.07 -17.88
N ALA A 49 13.80 4.18 -17.48
CA ALA A 49 14.86 3.21 -17.74
C ALA A 49 15.40 2.51 -16.47
N PHE A 50 15.23 3.06 -15.26
CA PHE A 50 15.86 2.51 -14.06
C PHE A 50 15.00 1.45 -13.34
N SER A 51 13.66 1.54 -13.43
CA SER A 51 12.77 0.59 -12.74
C SER A 51 12.73 -0.80 -13.39
N LYS A 52 12.96 -0.88 -14.71
CA LYS A 52 13.05 -2.16 -15.43
C LYS A 52 14.24 -3.03 -15.02
N MET A 53 15.31 -2.42 -14.50
CA MET A 53 16.56 -3.15 -14.29
C MET A 53 16.74 -3.70 -12.86
N PHE A 54 16.01 -3.18 -11.88
CA PHE A 54 16.21 -3.55 -10.47
C PHE A 54 15.07 -4.33 -9.80
N SER A 55 13.84 -4.29 -10.33
CA SER A 55 12.67 -4.85 -9.62
C SER A 55 12.02 -6.08 -10.26
N GLY A 56 12.31 -6.37 -11.54
CA GLY A 56 11.73 -7.53 -12.25
C GLY A 56 10.21 -7.48 -12.46
N GLU A 57 9.48 -6.55 -11.84
CA GLU A 57 8.03 -6.35 -11.95
C GLU A 57 7.69 -4.86 -12.00
N SER A 58 6.88 -4.46 -12.99
CA SER A 58 6.39 -3.08 -13.09
C SER A 58 5.37 -2.82 -11.99
N ILE A 59 5.74 -1.98 -11.01
CA ILE A 59 4.78 -1.45 -10.05
C ILE A 59 4.04 -0.29 -10.72
N PHE A 60 2.85 -0.56 -11.23
CA PHE A 60 1.96 0.50 -11.73
C PHE A 60 1.44 1.32 -10.54
N GLN A 61 1.51 2.64 -10.65
CA GLN A 61 1.00 3.57 -9.64
C GLN A 61 0.14 4.63 -10.31
N ASN A 62 -1.05 4.87 -9.76
CA ASN A 62 -1.83 6.06 -10.04
C ASN A 62 -1.55 7.10 -8.96
N ARG A 63 -1.28 8.33 -9.38
CA ARG A 63 -1.05 9.48 -8.50
C ARG A 63 -2.18 10.47 -8.72
N TYR A 64 -2.85 10.88 -7.65
CA TYR A 64 -3.90 11.88 -7.68
C TYR A 64 -3.45 13.09 -6.90
N THR A 65 -3.34 14.23 -7.57
CA THR A 65 -2.83 15.49 -6.99
C THR A 65 -3.93 16.55 -6.99
N ALA A 66 -4.15 17.21 -5.85
CA ALA A 66 -5.11 18.31 -5.75
C ALA A 66 -4.56 19.57 -6.43
N VAL A 67 -5.19 20.00 -7.53
CA VAL A 67 -4.76 21.18 -8.31
C VAL A 67 -5.75 22.31 -8.11
N GLY A 68 -5.26 23.55 -7.99
CA GLY A 68 -6.12 24.75 -7.91
C GLY A 68 -6.90 24.90 -6.60
N GLY A 69 -6.59 24.12 -5.57
CA GLY A 69 -7.24 24.18 -4.26
C GLY A 69 -7.18 22.85 -3.52
N PRO A 70 -7.75 22.76 -2.31
CA PRO A 70 -7.93 21.48 -1.63
C PRO A 70 -8.86 20.56 -2.43
N GLY A 71 -8.76 19.26 -2.21
CA GLY A 71 -9.58 18.25 -2.88
C GLY A 71 -9.79 17.03 -1.99
N PHE A 72 -10.59 16.08 -2.47
CA PHE A 72 -10.79 14.81 -1.76
C PHE A 72 -10.87 13.63 -2.72
N ILE A 73 -10.56 12.45 -2.20
CA ILE A 73 -10.65 11.17 -2.89
C ILE A 73 -11.05 10.10 -1.91
N THR A 74 -11.91 9.21 -2.36
CA THR A 74 -12.37 8.07 -1.57
C THR A 74 -11.94 6.78 -2.25
N LEU A 75 -11.35 5.88 -1.46
CA LEU A 75 -10.95 4.54 -1.90
C LEU A 75 -11.69 3.46 -1.08
N ALA A 76 -12.25 2.46 -1.74
CA ALA A 76 -12.85 1.29 -1.11
C ALA A 76 -11.82 0.16 -0.97
N SER A 77 -12.03 -0.68 0.04
CA SER A 77 -11.44 -2.02 0.03
C SER A 77 -12.05 -2.88 -1.08
N SER A 78 -11.21 -3.68 -1.71
CA SER A 78 -11.52 -4.67 -2.74
C SER A 78 -12.22 -5.91 -2.17
N PHE A 79 -12.06 -6.19 -0.87
CA PHE A 79 -12.55 -7.39 -0.21
C PHE A 79 -13.24 -7.07 1.12
N PRO A 80 -14.17 -7.93 1.58
CA PRO A 80 -14.75 -7.76 2.90
C PRO A 80 -13.68 -7.86 4.00
N GLY A 81 -13.56 -6.87 4.87
CA GLY A 81 -12.58 -6.88 5.96
C GLY A 81 -12.35 -5.51 6.57
N SER A 82 -11.09 -5.06 6.63
CA SER A 82 -10.72 -3.81 7.30
C SER A 82 -9.65 -3.02 6.54
N ILE A 83 -9.68 -1.70 6.66
CA ILE A 83 -8.56 -0.83 6.23
C ILE A 83 -7.75 -0.47 7.47
N LEU A 84 -6.45 -0.72 7.42
CA LEU A 84 -5.51 -0.34 8.46
C LEU A 84 -4.62 0.81 8.00
N LYS A 85 -4.37 1.76 8.90
CA LYS A 85 -3.47 2.89 8.68
C LYS A 85 -2.12 2.65 9.36
N PHE A 86 -1.06 2.96 8.65
CA PHE A 86 0.31 2.94 9.16
C PHE A 86 0.99 4.29 8.97
N ASP A 87 1.73 4.75 9.99
CA ASP A 87 2.69 5.82 9.87
C ASP A 87 4.03 5.24 9.40
N ILE A 88 4.44 5.67 8.21
CA ILE A 88 5.72 5.26 7.61
C ILE A 88 6.75 6.34 7.94
N SER A 89 7.89 5.90 8.47
CA SER A 89 9.05 6.74 8.69
C SER A 89 10.33 6.01 8.28
N PRO A 90 11.46 6.73 8.09
CA PRO A 90 12.73 6.09 7.77
C PRO A 90 13.17 5.02 8.78
N ASN A 91 12.75 5.15 10.04
CA ASN A 91 13.11 4.24 11.12
C ASN A 91 12.04 3.15 11.39
N ALA A 92 10.87 3.25 10.76
CA ALA A 92 9.78 2.30 10.93
C ALA A 92 9.13 1.99 9.57
N PRO A 93 9.86 1.36 8.63
CA PRO A 93 9.25 0.86 7.42
C PRO A 93 8.49 -0.44 7.72
N ILE A 94 7.46 -0.71 6.92
CA ILE A 94 6.66 -1.92 7.04
C ILE A 94 6.76 -2.75 5.76
N VAL A 95 6.54 -4.05 5.89
CA VAL A 95 6.45 -4.98 4.77
C VAL A 95 5.04 -5.52 4.73
N VAL A 96 4.39 -5.45 3.57
CA VAL A 96 2.99 -5.81 3.38
C VAL A 96 2.85 -6.68 2.15
N GLN A 97 1.82 -7.52 2.07
CA GLN A 97 1.49 -8.20 0.81
C GLN A 97 1.24 -7.16 -0.29
N LYS A 98 1.75 -7.41 -1.51
CA LYS A 98 1.57 -6.50 -2.65
C LYS A 98 0.09 -6.19 -2.88
N SER A 99 -0.76 -7.21 -2.84
CA SER A 99 -2.22 -7.10 -2.98
C SER A 99 -2.93 -6.40 -1.82
N GLY A 100 -2.29 -6.27 -0.65
CA GLY A 100 -2.87 -5.59 0.49
C GLY A 100 -2.65 -4.07 0.49
N PHE A 101 -1.86 -3.52 -0.44
CA PHE A 101 -1.64 -2.08 -0.49
C PHE A 101 -2.81 -1.36 -1.16
N LEU A 102 -3.42 -0.43 -0.43
CA LEU A 102 -4.54 0.36 -0.94
C LEU A 102 -4.06 1.73 -1.45
N ALA A 103 -3.43 2.52 -0.59
CA ALA A 103 -2.96 3.86 -0.93
C ALA A 103 -1.86 4.38 0.02
N SER A 104 -1.18 5.44 -0.38
CA SER A 104 -0.24 6.15 0.49
C SER A 104 -0.09 7.62 0.11
N SER A 105 0.46 8.41 1.03
CA SER A 105 1.02 9.72 0.68
C SER A 105 2.22 9.59 -0.26
N ALA A 106 2.44 10.60 -1.10
CA ALA A 106 3.53 10.62 -2.09
C ALA A 106 4.95 10.42 -1.56
N GLY A 107 5.21 10.65 -0.26
CA GLY A 107 6.50 10.41 0.37
C GLY A 107 6.77 8.96 0.78
N VAL A 108 5.80 8.06 0.58
CA VAL A 108 5.96 6.62 0.80
C VAL A 108 6.44 5.96 -0.49
N GLU A 109 7.58 5.27 -0.40
CA GLU A 109 8.20 4.55 -1.49
C GLU A 109 7.87 3.05 -1.39
N LEU A 110 7.58 2.45 -2.54
CA LEU A 110 7.20 1.05 -2.67
C LEU A 110 8.33 0.30 -3.38
N SER A 111 8.78 -0.79 -2.76
CA SER A 111 9.82 -1.67 -3.33
C SER A 111 9.50 -3.13 -3.06
N ILE A 112 9.90 -4.03 -3.95
CA ILE A 112 9.72 -5.47 -3.72
C ILE A 112 10.65 -5.90 -2.57
N PHE A 113 10.08 -6.49 -1.52
CA PHE A 113 10.83 -7.01 -0.38
C PHE A 113 11.08 -8.51 -0.50
N PHE A 114 10.07 -9.25 -0.94
CA PHE A 114 10.13 -10.69 -1.12
C PHE A 114 9.30 -11.07 -2.34
N ASN A 115 9.84 -11.92 -3.20
CA ASN A 115 9.09 -12.48 -4.32
C ASN A 115 9.42 -13.96 -4.41
N LYS A 116 8.43 -14.81 -4.13
CA LYS A 116 8.53 -16.25 -4.32
C LYS A 116 7.49 -16.69 -5.34
N LYS A 117 7.99 -16.97 -6.54
CA LYS A 117 7.23 -17.62 -7.60
C LYS A 117 6.95 -19.06 -7.20
N PHE A 118 5.75 -19.31 -6.72
CA PHE A 118 5.20 -20.67 -6.73
C PHE A 118 4.70 -20.93 -8.15
N GLY A 119 4.95 -22.12 -8.69
CA GLY A 119 4.42 -22.50 -10.00
C GLY A 119 2.90 -22.22 -10.11
N ALA A 120 2.40 -22.08 -11.33
CA ALA A 120 1.03 -21.67 -11.65
C ALA A 120 -0.01 -22.39 -10.78
N GLY A 121 -0.61 -21.73 -9.78
CA GLY A 121 -1.58 -22.43 -8.94
C GLY A 121 -2.37 -21.69 -7.87
N LEU A 122 -1.87 -20.61 -7.23
CA LEU A 122 -2.59 -20.03 -6.07
C LEU A 122 -2.70 -18.50 -5.98
N PHE A 123 -1.98 -17.71 -6.80
CA PHE A 123 -1.98 -16.24 -6.70
C PHE A 123 -1.98 -15.56 -8.08
N GLY A 124 -2.89 -15.97 -8.99
CA GLY A 124 -3.00 -15.35 -10.32
C GLY A 124 -1.74 -15.50 -11.22
N GLY A 125 -0.82 -16.40 -10.86
CA GLY A 125 0.43 -16.65 -11.58
C GLY A 125 1.62 -15.79 -11.15
N GLU A 126 1.42 -14.74 -10.33
CA GLU A 126 2.51 -13.88 -9.84
C GLU A 126 3.30 -14.51 -8.67
N GLY A 127 2.68 -15.44 -7.94
CA GLY A 127 3.26 -16.03 -6.74
C GLY A 127 3.03 -15.16 -5.51
N PHE A 128 3.83 -15.36 -4.47
CA PHE A 128 3.72 -14.60 -3.22
C PHE A 128 4.70 -13.44 -3.21
N ILE A 129 4.16 -12.21 -3.21
CA ILE A 129 4.96 -10.99 -3.28
C ILE A 129 4.66 -10.11 -2.06
N MET A 130 5.71 -9.79 -1.31
CA MET A 130 5.69 -8.77 -0.27
C MET A 130 6.41 -7.53 -0.77
N GLN A 131 5.89 -6.36 -0.46
CA GLN A 131 6.51 -5.08 -0.73
C GLN A 131 6.83 -4.33 0.56
N LYS A 132 7.97 -3.65 0.56
CA LYS A 132 8.38 -2.74 1.62
C LYS A 132 7.84 -1.34 1.32
N LEU A 133 7.20 -0.75 2.32
CA LEU A 133 6.80 0.65 2.36
C LEU A 133 7.81 1.40 3.23
N SER A 134 8.55 2.33 2.63
CA SER A 134 9.57 3.15 3.29
C SER A 134 9.37 4.63 2.98
N GLY A 135 10.25 5.50 3.50
CA GLY A 135 10.16 6.94 3.30
C GLY A 135 9.41 7.60 4.47
N GLN A 136 8.57 8.59 4.17
CA GLN A 136 7.87 9.37 5.19
C GLN A 136 6.43 9.64 4.77
N GLY A 137 5.48 9.29 5.63
CA GLY A 137 4.08 9.66 5.47
C GLY A 137 3.11 8.60 5.96
N ILE A 138 1.94 8.51 5.33
CA ILE A 138 0.87 7.59 5.73
C ILE A 138 0.69 6.54 4.63
N ALA A 139 0.48 5.29 5.03
CA ALA A 139 0.02 4.21 4.15
C ALA A 139 -1.28 3.62 4.68
N PHE A 140 -2.17 3.27 3.77
CA PHE A 140 -3.39 2.52 3.99
C PHE A 140 -3.23 1.15 3.34
N ILE A 141 -3.52 0.11 4.11
CA ILE A 141 -3.57 -1.26 3.62
C ILE A 141 -4.97 -1.82 3.82
N GLU A 142 -5.38 -2.71 2.92
CA GLU A 142 -6.58 -3.50 3.06
C GLU A 142 -6.26 -4.91 3.56
N ILE A 143 -7.12 -5.39 4.45
CA ILE A 143 -7.09 -6.73 5.02
C ILE A 143 -8.34 -7.46 4.53
N ASP A 144 -8.14 -8.57 3.83
CA ASP A 144 -9.20 -9.54 3.57
C ASP A 144 -9.58 -10.26 4.88
N GLY A 145 -10.79 -10.02 5.35
CA GLY A 145 -11.30 -10.52 6.60
C GLY A 145 -10.77 -9.80 7.84
N TYR A 146 -10.38 -10.58 8.85
CA TYR A 146 -9.97 -10.09 10.17
C TYR A 146 -8.45 -10.19 10.35
N CYS A 147 -7.83 -9.08 10.76
CA CYS A 147 -6.41 -9.06 11.11
C CYS A 147 -6.22 -9.28 12.61
N LYS A 148 -5.50 -10.34 12.98
CA LYS A 148 -4.98 -10.53 14.34
C LYS A 148 -3.55 -10.01 14.44
N GLN A 149 -3.35 -8.98 15.25
CA GLN A 149 -2.01 -8.45 15.53
C GLN A 149 -1.30 -9.25 16.63
N TYR A 150 -0.01 -9.52 16.42
CA TYR A 150 0.89 -10.13 17.38
C TYR A 150 2.16 -9.28 17.53
N THR A 151 2.57 -9.02 18.76
CA THR A 151 3.88 -8.47 19.08
C THR A 151 4.74 -9.61 19.61
N LEU A 152 5.83 -9.93 18.90
CA LEU A 152 6.75 -10.99 19.31
C LEU A 152 7.85 -10.40 20.19
N GLY A 153 8.08 -11.02 21.35
CA GLY A 153 9.23 -10.72 22.19
C GLY A 153 10.54 -11.21 21.58
N SER A 154 11.66 -10.84 22.18
CA SER A 154 13.00 -11.29 21.74
C SER A 154 13.08 -12.82 21.72
N GLY A 155 13.49 -13.39 20.59
CA GLY A 155 13.58 -14.84 20.38
C GLY A 155 12.25 -15.58 20.21
N GLN A 156 11.11 -14.91 20.37
CA GLN A 156 9.79 -15.52 20.15
C GLN A 156 9.55 -15.70 18.64
N GLN A 157 8.94 -16.83 18.29
CA GLN A 157 8.61 -17.17 16.90
C GLN A 157 7.14 -17.50 16.77
N LEU A 158 6.59 -17.21 15.60
CA LEU A 158 5.26 -17.62 15.20
C LEU A 158 5.35 -18.18 13.77
N ILE A 159 4.90 -19.42 13.57
CA ILE A 159 4.79 -20.01 12.25
C ILE A 159 3.45 -19.58 11.66
N VAL A 160 3.49 -18.90 10.52
CA VAL A 160 2.32 -18.37 9.82
C VAL A 160 2.29 -18.95 8.40
N ASP A 161 1.10 -19.32 7.94
CA ASP A 161 0.91 -19.68 6.53
C ASP A 161 1.25 -18.48 5.64
N THR A 162 1.98 -18.72 4.54
CA THR A 162 2.49 -17.64 3.69
C THR A 162 1.38 -16.75 3.14
N GLY A 163 0.23 -17.32 2.75
CA GLY A 163 -0.90 -16.55 2.24
C GLY A 163 -1.59 -15.68 3.30
N ASN A 164 -1.39 -15.98 4.59
CA ASN A 164 -2.06 -15.31 5.70
C ASN A 164 -1.18 -14.28 6.44
N LEU A 165 0.07 -14.08 6.00
CA LEU A 165 0.92 -13.00 6.53
C LEU A 165 0.57 -11.68 5.85
N ALA A 166 -0.30 -10.87 6.46
CA ALA A 166 -0.75 -9.60 5.88
C ALA A 166 0.35 -8.50 5.89
N ALA A 167 0.95 -8.27 7.05
CA ALA A 167 1.97 -7.23 7.26
C ALA A 167 2.94 -7.60 8.39
N MET A 168 4.15 -7.05 8.34
CA MET A 168 5.14 -7.12 9.40
C MET A 168 6.03 -5.87 9.40
N GLU A 169 6.54 -5.49 10.57
CA GLU A 169 7.62 -4.52 10.67
C GLU A 169 8.92 -5.13 10.14
N THR A 170 9.79 -4.34 9.52
CA THR A 170 11.16 -4.82 9.30
C THR A 170 11.90 -4.78 10.63
N LEU A 171 12.57 -5.88 10.99
CA LEU A 171 13.53 -5.84 12.09
C LEU A 171 14.53 -4.69 11.83
N PRO A 172 14.98 -3.96 12.88
CA PRO A 172 16.11 -3.07 12.74
C PRO A 172 17.26 -3.85 12.11
N ALA A 173 17.94 -3.26 11.12
CA ALA A 173 19.20 -3.83 10.65
C ALA A 173 20.14 -3.93 11.87
N LEU A 174 20.52 -5.17 12.23
CA LEU A 174 21.58 -5.43 13.20
C LEU A 174 22.94 -4.98 12.65
#